data_AF-A0A8J3ZY37-F1
#
_entry.id   AF-A0A8J3ZY37-F1
#
_cell.length_a   1.000
_cell.length_b   1.000
_cell.length_c   1.000
_cell.angle_alpha   90.00
_cell.angle_beta   90.00
_cell.angle_gamma   90.00
#
_symmetry.space_group_name_H-M   'P 1'
#
loop_
_entity.id
_entity.type
_entity.pdbx_description
1 polymer ?
#
loop_
_entity_poly.entity_id
_entity_poly.type
_entity_poly.pdbx_seq_one_letter_code
_entity_poly.pdbx_strand_id
1 'polypeptide(L)'
;MIRSEAVEQLATLLSYVLVILALAISASITLKEMIRLYRAQAMTLTVVVLLASVLPDPPEYAVMLLAVLPAALAVYVPPLLAQASLAPEMAPEPAFGRSDRRRLRTRLAAWWRDLRGASADAELSLLQNGLSRLSGGVSAGVDLVLIATAVLVAARLLRGVEAGEDAAGDVVMSLAVAIALLLQGLFTMINKHDIVAQIIGLLVMEHGLFLAAVRVSPPALASLFMLSLFFYVAVTLTILLWILPEIHRVSASIQVSDNRLLRG
;
A
#
# COMPACT_ATOMS: atom_id res chain seq x y z
N MET A 1 -21.39 -6.40 -25.24
CA MET A 1 -21.53 -7.55 -24.32
C MET A 1 -20.24 -8.35 -24.18
N ILE A 2 -19.73 -9.04 -25.21
CA ILE A 2 -18.55 -9.92 -25.04
C ILE A 2 -17.30 -9.18 -24.48
N ARG A 3 -17.10 -7.91 -24.89
CA ARG A 3 -15.97 -7.10 -24.41
C ARG A 3 -16.06 -6.70 -22.94
N SER A 4 -17.25 -6.52 -22.38
CA SER A 4 -17.40 -6.10 -20.97
C SER A 4 -17.17 -7.28 -20.02
N GLU A 5 -17.66 -8.46 -20.36
CA GLU A 5 -17.48 -9.68 -19.56
C GLU A 5 -16.00 -10.08 -19.43
N ALA A 6 -15.23 -10.02 -20.52
CA ALA A 6 -13.80 -10.31 -20.49
C ALA A 6 -13.00 -9.31 -19.63
N VAL A 7 -13.41 -8.03 -19.63
CA VAL A 7 -12.77 -6.99 -18.80
C VAL A 7 -13.05 -7.22 -17.32
N GLU A 8 -14.28 -7.60 -16.98
CA GLU A 8 -14.69 -7.91 -15.61
C GLU A 8 -13.97 -9.15 -15.06
N GLN A 9 -13.93 -10.25 -15.84
CA GLN A 9 -13.19 -11.46 -15.47
C GLN A 9 -11.69 -11.17 -15.26
N LEU A 10 -11.09 -10.35 -16.12
CA LEU A 10 -9.69 -9.94 -15.98
C LEU A 10 -9.48 -9.11 -14.70
N ALA A 11 -10.36 -8.15 -14.41
CA ALA A 11 -10.28 -7.35 -13.19
C ALA A 11 -10.41 -8.22 -11.92
N THR A 12 -11.30 -9.21 -11.93
CA THR A 12 -11.46 -10.17 -10.82
C THR A 12 -10.24 -11.07 -10.67
N LEU A 13 -9.66 -11.57 -11.77
CA LEU A 13 -8.41 -12.35 -11.72
C LEU A 13 -7.26 -11.52 -11.15
N LEU A 14 -7.09 -10.28 -11.61
CA LEU A 14 -6.06 -9.37 -11.09
C LEU A 14 -6.28 -9.03 -9.62
N SER A 15 -7.53 -8.97 -9.17
CA SER A 15 -7.87 -8.78 -7.75
C SER A 15 -7.39 -9.96 -6.88
N TYR A 16 -7.47 -11.21 -7.38
CA TYR A 16 -6.85 -12.34 -6.70
C TYR A 16 -5.33 -12.29 -6.71
N VAL A 17 -4.72 -11.82 -7.80
CA VAL A 17 -3.27 -11.58 -7.87
C VAL A 17 -2.84 -10.59 -6.77
N LEU A 18 -3.64 -9.58 -6.43
CA LEU A 18 -3.34 -8.67 -5.31
C LEU A 18 -3.22 -9.39 -3.97
N VAL A 19 -4.10 -10.34 -3.68
CA VAL A 19 -4.08 -11.14 -2.43
C VAL A 19 -2.87 -12.08 -2.40
N ILE A 20 -2.54 -12.70 -3.54
CA ILE A 20 -1.35 -13.54 -3.66
C ILE A 20 -0.09 -12.70 -3.42
N LEU A 21 -0.02 -11.49 -4.00
CA LEU A 21 1.08 -10.57 -3.76
C LEU A 21 1.13 -10.11 -2.29
N ALA A 22 -0.02 -9.86 -1.65
CA ALA A 22 -0.07 -9.52 -0.22
C ALA A 22 0.48 -10.66 0.66
N LEU A 23 0.12 -11.91 0.34
CA LEU A 23 0.63 -13.09 1.03
C LEU A 23 2.15 -13.21 0.83
N ALA A 24 2.64 -13.01 -0.39
CA ALA A 24 4.07 -13.00 -0.67
C ALA A 24 4.80 -11.88 0.09
N ILE A 25 4.22 -10.67 0.19
CA ILE A 25 4.78 -9.55 0.97
C ILE A 25 4.90 -9.94 2.45
N SER A 26 3.84 -10.51 3.03
CA SER A 26 3.82 -10.96 4.43
C SER A 26 4.88 -12.05 4.68
N ALA A 27 4.97 -13.04 3.78
CA ALA A 27 5.90 -14.16 3.86
C ALA A 27 7.36 -13.79 3.55
N SER A 28 7.60 -12.65 2.88
CA SER A 28 8.93 -12.22 2.47
C SER A 28 9.87 -12.03 3.67
N ILE A 29 11.05 -12.62 3.58
CA ILE A 29 12.08 -12.58 4.63
C ILE A 29 12.96 -11.34 4.48
N THR A 30 13.04 -10.75 3.28
CA THR A 30 13.89 -9.59 3.03
C THR A 30 13.06 -8.36 2.69
N LEU A 31 13.54 -7.19 3.13
CA LEU A 31 12.87 -5.93 2.85
C LEU A 31 12.93 -5.59 1.35
N LYS A 32 14.01 -5.96 0.66
CA LYS A 32 14.16 -5.80 -0.80
C LYS A 32 13.04 -6.51 -1.56
N GLU A 33 12.74 -7.76 -1.19
CA GLU A 33 11.67 -8.53 -1.80
C GLU A 33 10.29 -7.95 -1.46
N MET A 34 10.07 -7.51 -0.21
CA MET A 34 8.83 -6.80 0.17
C MET A 34 8.58 -5.56 -0.70
N ILE A 35 9.61 -4.72 -0.90
CA ILE A 35 9.49 -3.50 -1.73
C ILE A 35 9.18 -3.86 -3.19
N ARG A 36 9.84 -4.88 -3.74
CA ARG A 36 9.61 -5.34 -5.12
C ARG A 36 8.18 -5.87 -5.29
N LEU A 37 7.72 -6.70 -4.36
CA LEU A 37 6.37 -7.26 -4.37
C LEU A 37 5.30 -6.19 -4.16
N TYR A 38 5.56 -5.23 -3.26
CA TYR A 38 4.70 -4.07 -3.07
C TYR A 38 4.55 -3.26 -4.36
N ARG A 39 5.65 -2.98 -5.06
CA ARG A 39 5.60 -2.28 -6.35
C ARG A 39 4.79 -3.04 -7.39
N ALA A 40 4.95 -4.36 -7.46
CA ALA A 40 4.13 -5.20 -8.33
C ALA A 40 2.64 -5.15 -7.96
N GLN A 41 2.32 -5.14 -6.67
CA GLN A 41 0.95 -5.04 -6.17
C GLN A 41 0.32 -3.68 -6.51
N ALA A 42 1.04 -2.58 -6.30
CA ALA A 42 0.57 -1.23 -6.63
C ALA A 42 0.35 -1.05 -8.15
N MET A 43 1.24 -1.61 -8.98
CA MET A 43 1.04 -1.64 -10.45
C MET A 43 -0.17 -2.48 -10.84
N THR A 44 -0.34 -3.64 -10.22
CA THR A 44 -1.52 -4.51 -10.46
C THR A 44 -2.81 -3.80 -10.09
N LEU A 45 -2.83 -3.11 -8.93
CA LEU A 45 -3.98 -2.32 -8.50
C LEU A 45 -4.28 -1.18 -9.47
N THR A 46 -3.25 -0.50 -9.97
CA THR A 46 -3.42 0.53 -11.02
C THR A 46 -4.15 -0.03 -12.23
N VAL A 47 -3.75 -1.22 -12.71
CA VAL A 47 -4.42 -1.90 -13.83
C VAL A 47 -5.87 -2.25 -13.48
N VAL A 48 -6.13 -2.77 -12.27
CA VAL A 48 -7.51 -3.06 -11.81
C VAL A 48 -8.38 -1.81 -11.84
N VAL A 49 -7.87 -0.68 -11.34
CA VAL A 49 -8.61 0.60 -11.34
C VAL A 49 -8.87 1.11 -12.76
N LEU A 50 -7.88 0.99 -13.66
CA LEU A 50 -8.05 1.36 -15.07
C LEU A 50 -9.05 0.47 -15.82
N LEU A 51 -9.05 -0.85 -15.54
CA LEU A 51 -10.05 -1.75 -16.12
C LEU A 51 -11.45 -1.41 -15.59
N ALA A 52 -11.55 -1.08 -14.29
CA ALA A 52 -12.81 -0.67 -13.69
C ALA A 52 -13.35 0.65 -14.25
N SER A 53 -12.49 1.59 -14.69
CA SER A 53 -12.95 2.83 -15.33
C SER A 53 -13.53 2.64 -16.73
N VAL A 54 -13.32 1.48 -17.37
CA VAL A 54 -13.85 1.15 -18.71
C VAL A 54 -15.22 0.45 -18.61
N LEU A 55 -15.63 0.04 -17.41
CA LEU A 55 -16.96 -0.53 -17.17
C LEU A 55 -18.03 0.57 -17.21
N PRO A 56 -19.25 0.28 -17.70
CA PRO A 56 -20.25 1.29 -18.03
C PRO A 56 -20.90 2.04 -16.84
N ASP A 57 -20.54 1.74 -15.58
CA ASP A 57 -21.31 2.14 -14.40
C ASP A 57 -20.59 2.90 -13.25
N PRO A 58 -19.44 3.58 -13.46
CA PRO A 58 -19.04 4.69 -12.60
C PRO A 58 -18.76 6.00 -13.37
N PRO A 59 -18.70 7.16 -12.70
CA PRO A 59 -18.28 8.41 -13.32
C PRO A 59 -16.84 8.30 -13.83
N GLU A 60 -16.69 8.13 -15.15
CA GLU A 60 -15.45 7.77 -15.88
C GLU A 60 -14.22 8.56 -15.42
N TYR A 61 -14.37 9.87 -15.21
CA TYR A 61 -13.25 10.76 -14.89
C TYR A 61 -12.69 10.58 -13.49
N ALA A 62 -13.54 10.24 -12.52
CA ALA A 62 -13.12 10.17 -11.12
C ALA A 62 -12.31 8.89 -10.85
N VAL A 63 -12.69 7.77 -11.49
CA VAL A 63 -11.96 6.50 -11.38
C VAL A 63 -10.61 6.57 -12.09
N MET A 64 -10.53 7.22 -13.26
CA MET A 64 -9.24 7.45 -13.93
C MET A 64 -8.28 8.29 -13.08
N LEU A 65 -8.78 9.33 -12.41
CA LEU A 65 -7.96 10.14 -11.49
C LEU A 65 -7.48 9.29 -10.31
N LEU A 66 -8.29 8.32 -9.86
CA LEU A 66 -7.93 7.41 -8.80
C LEU A 66 -6.78 6.48 -9.19
N ALA A 67 -6.68 6.04 -10.45
CA ALA A 67 -5.58 5.20 -10.94
C ALA A 67 -4.21 5.89 -10.82
N VAL A 68 -4.17 7.22 -10.80
CA VAL A 68 -2.94 7.99 -10.60
C VAL A 68 -2.34 7.74 -9.22
N LEU A 69 -3.17 7.50 -8.20
CA LEU A 69 -2.69 7.29 -6.83
C LEU A 69 -1.87 6.01 -6.65
N PRO A 70 -2.36 4.79 -6.95
CA PRO A 70 -1.55 3.58 -6.84
C PRO A 70 -0.35 3.60 -7.80
N ALA A 71 -0.47 4.23 -8.98
CA ALA A 71 0.66 4.43 -9.89
C ALA A 71 1.75 5.32 -9.27
N ALA A 72 1.34 6.43 -8.66
CA ALA A 72 2.23 7.30 -7.92
C ALA A 72 2.88 6.53 -6.77
N LEU A 73 2.12 5.82 -5.95
CA LEU A 73 2.67 5.01 -4.87
C LEU A 73 3.71 3.99 -5.38
N ALA A 74 3.44 3.29 -6.49
CA ALA A 74 4.37 2.34 -7.10
C ALA A 74 5.71 2.96 -7.53
N VAL A 75 5.71 4.25 -7.88
CA VAL A 75 6.90 5.00 -8.34
C VAL A 75 7.62 5.68 -7.18
N TYR A 76 6.87 6.31 -6.28
CA TYR A 76 7.41 7.18 -5.23
C TYR A 76 7.78 6.41 -3.96
N VAL A 77 7.03 5.38 -3.56
CA VAL A 77 7.28 4.69 -2.29
C VAL A 77 8.62 3.94 -2.27
N PRO A 78 8.98 3.09 -3.27
CA PRO A 78 10.22 2.30 -3.20
C PRO A 78 11.50 3.13 -2.94
N PRO A 79 11.77 4.25 -3.65
CA PRO A 79 12.97 5.05 -3.38
C PRO A 79 12.91 5.76 -2.02
N LEU A 80 11.72 6.13 -1.54
CA LEU A 80 11.56 6.75 -0.22
C LEU A 80 11.83 5.77 0.91
N LEU A 81 11.34 4.53 0.78
CA LEU A 81 11.63 3.46 1.73
C LEU A 81 13.12 3.11 1.76
N ALA A 82 13.77 3.07 0.59
CA ALA A 82 15.22 2.85 0.49
C ALA A 82 16.01 3.98 1.18
N GLN A 83 15.61 5.24 1.01
CA GLN A 83 16.25 6.37 1.69
C GLN A 83 16.05 6.32 3.20
N ALA A 84 14.85 6.00 3.66
CA ALA A 84 14.55 5.90 5.10
C ALA A 84 15.43 4.84 5.79
N SER A 85 15.76 3.75 5.11
CA SER A 85 16.67 2.72 5.65
C SER A 85 18.15 3.11 5.70
N LEU A 86 18.56 4.16 4.99
CA LEU A 86 19.97 4.60 4.90
C LEU A 86 20.34 5.71 5.90
N ALA A 87 19.40 6.25 6.67
CA ALA A 87 19.54 7.60 7.19
C ALA A 87 20.02 7.76 8.66
N PRO A 88 21.26 7.37 9.06
CA PRO A 88 21.88 8.01 10.22
C PRO A 88 22.69 9.27 9.88
N GLU A 89 23.30 9.38 8.69
CA GLU A 89 24.42 10.33 8.47
C GLU A 89 24.17 11.52 7.51
N MET A 90 23.08 11.53 6.72
CA MET A 90 22.94 12.49 5.61
C MET A 90 21.67 13.37 5.64
N ALA A 91 21.30 13.94 6.80
CA ALA A 91 20.23 14.94 6.85
C ALA A 91 20.82 16.36 6.89
N PRO A 92 20.64 17.19 5.84
CA PRO A 92 21.02 18.61 5.88
C PRO A 92 20.14 19.37 6.88
N GLU A 93 20.73 20.31 7.62
CA GLU A 93 20.01 21.19 8.55
C GLU A 93 18.80 21.87 7.87
N PRO A 94 17.60 21.83 8.48
CA PRO A 94 16.44 22.55 7.98
C PRO A 94 16.57 24.05 8.30
N ALA A 95 17.24 24.80 7.44
CA ALA A 95 17.21 26.26 7.47
C ALA A 95 15.83 26.74 6.98
N PHE A 96 14.88 26.90 7.91
CA PHE A 96 13.56 27.51 7.68
C PHE A 96 13.70 29.04 7.44
N GLY A 97 14.23 29.40 6.27
CA GLY A 97 14.30 30.79 5.79
C GLY A 97 13.20 31.08 4.76
N ARG A 98 12.28 31.99 5.09
CA ARG A 98 11.23 32.50 4.19
C ARG A 98 11.85 33.31 3.03
N SER A 99 12.11 32.71 1.86
CA SER A 99 12.03 33.47 0.58
C SER A 99 12.27 32.69 -0.72
N ASP A 100 12.58 31.39 -0.75
CA ASP A 100 13.15 30.85 -2.00
C ASP A 100 12.45 29.61 -2.60
N ARG A 101 11.29 29.85 -3.23
CA ARG A 101 10.57 28.85 -4.05
C ARG A 101 11.41 28.34 -5.24
N ARG A 102 12.35 29.14 -5.77
CA ARG A 102 13.24 28.73 -6.89
C ARG A 102 14.35 27.80 -6.39
N ARG A 103 14.93 28.07 -5.21
CA ARG A 103 15.82 27.11 -4.54
C ARG A 103 15.11 25.83 -4.15
N LEU A 104 13.82 25.91 -3.78
CA LEU A 104 13.03 24.73 -3.43
C LEU A 104 12.87 23.76 -4.62
N ARG A 105 12.58 24.25 -5.83
CA ARG A 105 12.49 23.38 -7.03
C ARG A 105 13.83 22.77 -7.43
N THR A 106 14.91 23.55 -7.39
CA THR A 106 16.25 23.06 -7.73
C THR A 106 16.78 22.09 -6.68
N ARG A 107 16.49 22.32 -5.39
CA ARG A 107 16.78 21.37 -4.32
C ARG A 107 15.96 20.11 -4.41
N LEU A 108 14.65 20.21 -4.69
CA LEU A 108 13.81 19.04 -4.94
C LEU A 108 14.35 18.22 -6.12
N ALA A 109 14.73 18.85 -7.23
CA ALA A 109 15.29 18.16 -8.39
C ALA A 109 16.68 17.54 -8.14
N ALA A 110 17.50 18.15 -7.28
CA ALA A 110 18.78 17.59 -6.84
C ALA A 110 18.57 16.42 -5.88
N TRP A 111 17.72 16.59 -4.87
CA TRP A 111 17.28 15.54 -3.94
C TRP A 111 16.66 14.35 -4.68
N TRP A 112 15.87 14.59 -5.73
CA TRP A 112 15.32 13.55 -6.60
C TRP A 112 16.35 12.76 -7.40
N ARG A 113 17.51 13.35 -7.70
CA ARG A 113 18.63 12.64 -8.35
C ARG A 113 19.42 11.85 -7.32
N ASP A 114 19.67 12.43 -6.15
CA ASP A 114 20.28 11.73 -5.02
C ASP A 114 19.46 10.53 -4.57
N LEU A 115 18.13 10.65 -4.51
CA LEU A 115 17.20 9.54 -4.24
C LEU A 115 17.41 8.35 -5.16
N ARG A 116 17.68 8.60 -6.44
CA ARG A 116 17.94 7.53 -7.41
C ARG A 116 19.31 6.91 -7.20
N GLY A 117 20.33 7.70 -6.85
CA GLY A 117 21.68 7.21 -6.53
C GLY A 117 21.72 6.39 -5.25
N ALA A 118 21.14 6.91 -4.17
CA ALA A 118 21.10 6.29 -2.84
C ALA A 118 20.38 4.92 -2.85
N SER A 119 19.42 4.71 -3.76
CA SER A 119 18.76 3.40 -3.90
C SER A 119 19.73 2.26 -4.21
N ALA A 120 20.84 2.53 -4.92
CA ALA A 120 21.83 1.51 -5.25
C ALA A 120 22.67 1.10 -4.02
N ASP A 121 23.03 2.05 -3.16
CA ASP A 121 23.79 1.80 -1.93
C ASP A 121 22.93 1.21 -0.81
N ALA A 122 21.63 1.57 -0.78
CA ALA A 122 20.63 1.02 0.15
C ALA A 122 20.43 -0.48 -0.04
N GLU A 123 20.55 -1.00 -1.26
CA GLU A 123 20.32 -2.42 -1.56
C GLU A 123 21.21 -3.36 -0.73
N LEU A 124 22.40 -2.92 -0.28
CA LEU A 124 23.33 -3.73 0.50
C LEU A 124 22.94 -3.82 1.99
N SER A 125 22.49 -2.73 2.62
CA SER A 125 22.05 -2.77 4.03
C SER A 125 20.65 -3.38 4.20
N LEU A 126 19.77 -3.20 3.21
CA LEU A 126 18.42 -3.77 3.17
C LEU A 126 18.38 -5.30 3.19
N LEU A 127 19.46 -5.97 2.77
CA LEU A 127 19.53 -7.43 2.71
C LEU A 127 19.57 -8.09 4.10
N GLN A 128 19.88 -7.35 5.17
CA GLN A 128 20.12 -7.94 6.49
C GLN A 128 18.94 -7.80 7.48
N ASN A 129 17.98 -6.89 7.25
CA ASN A 129 17.03 -6.44 8.30
C ASN A 129 15.54 -6.78 8.09
N GLY A 130 15.20 -7.91 7.46
CA GLY A 130 13.79 -8.31 7.22
C GLY A 130 13.17 -9.24 8.27
N LEU A 131 13.66 -9.24 9.51
CA LEU A 131 13.24 -10.21 10.53
C LEU A 131 11.75 -10.10 10.85
N SER A 132 11.01 -11.19 10.58
CA SER A 132 9.63 -11.40 11.04
C SER A 132 9.61 -11.97 12.45
N ARG A 133 8.59 -11.62 13.23
CA ARG A 133 8.35 -12.21 14.58
C ARG A 133 8.04 -13.69 14.50
N LEU A 134 7.30 -14.07 13.46
CA LEU A 134 6.90 -15.45 13.19
C LEU A 134 7.80 -16.06 12.13
N SER A 135 8.01 -17.38 12.21
CA SER A 135 8.63 -18.14 11.13
C SER A 135 7.73 -18.13 9.89
N GLY A 136 8.33 -18.18 8.69
CA GLY A 136 7.59 -18.03 7.42
C GLY A 136 6.42 -19.01 7.26
N GLY A 137 6.55 -20.23 7.77
CA GLY A 137 5.46 -21.22 7.74
C GLY A 137 4.27 -20.85 8.63
N VAL A 138 4.52 -20.30 9.82
CA VAL A 138 3.46 -19.85 10.74
C VAL A 138 2.78 -18.61 10.18
N SER A 139 3.52 -17.65 9.63
CA SER A 139 2.92 -16.46 9.04
C SER A 139 2.01 -16.79 7.86
N ALA A 140 2.43 -17.70 6.98
CA ALA A 140 1.59 -18.16 5.87
C ALA A 140 0.30 -18.83 6.37
N GLY A 141 0.37 -19.63 7.44
CA GLY A 141 -0.81 -20.22 8.07
C GLY A 141 -1.78 -19.17 8.61
N VAL A 142 -1.27 -18.12 9.26
CA VAL A 142 -2.10 -17.00 9.74
C VAL A 142 -2.74 -16.26 8.56
N ASP A 143 -1.99 -15.96 7.49
CA ASP A 143 -2.54 -15.29 6.31
C ASP A 143 -3.68 -16.09 5.65
N LEU A 144 -3.56 -17.42 5.57
CA LEU A 144 -4.63 -18.27 5.06
C LEU A 144 -5.90 -18.18 5.93
N VAL A 145 -5.74 -18.16 7.26
CA VAL A 145 -6.86 -17.96 8.19
C VAL A 145 -7.49 -16.58 8.02
N LEU A 146 -6.68 -15.53 7.81
CA LEU A 146 -7.18 -14.17 7.55
C LEU A 146 -7.96 -14.10 6.23
N ILE A 147 -7.49 -14.73 5.17
CA ILE A 147 -8.19 -14.81 3.87
C ILE A 147 -9.53 -15.54 4.05
N ALA A 148 -9.53 -16.70 4.73
CA ALA A 148 -10.77 -17.43 5.02
C ALA A 148 -11.75 -16.58 5.84
N THR A 149 -11.24 -15.85 6.83
CA THR A 149 -12.04 -14.92 7.65
C THR A 149 -12.64 -13.81 6.80
N ALA A 150 -11.86 -13.21 5.89
CA ALA A 150 -12.33 -12.17 5.00
C ALA A 150 -13.48 -12.65 4.09
N VAL A 151 -13.36 -13.86 3.53
CA VAL A 151 -14.42 -14.48 2.72
C VAL A 151 -15.69 -14.70 3.56
N LEU A 152 -15.57 -15.23 4.77
CA LEU A 152 -16.71 -15.45 5.66
C LEU A 152 -17.39 -14.12 6.05
N VAL A 153 -16.61 -13.09 6.38
CA VAL A 153 -17.15 -11.77 6.73
C VAL A 153 -17.85 -11.13 5.55
N ALA A 154 -17.25 -11.12 4.35
CA ALA A 154 -17.87 -10.57 3.15
C ALA A 154 -19.20 -11.28 2.82
N ALA A 155 -19.21 -12.61 2.88
CA ALA A 155 -20.42 -13.39 2.67
C ALA A 155 -21.50 -13.09 3.72
N ARG A 156 -21.13 -12.85 4.98
CA ARG A 156 -22.08 -12.50 6.05
C ARG A 156 -22.66 -11.11 5.90
N LEU A 157 -21.83 -10.12 5.56
CA LEU A 157 -22.25 -8.73 5.38
C LEU A 157 -23.26 -8.61 4.23
N LEU A 158 -23.00 -9.26 3.11
CA LEU A 158 -23.85 -9.15 1.91
C LEU A 158 -25.10 -10.04 1.98
N ARG A 159 -25.08 -11.18 2.69
CA ARG A 159 -26.31 -11.94 2.98
C ARG A 159 -27.32 -11.15 3.80
N GLY A 160 -26.87 -10.18 4.60
CA GLY A 160 -27.75 -9.30 5.38
C GLY A 160 -28.37 -8.14 4.59
N VAL A 161 -27.95 -7.90 3.35
CA VAL A 161 -28.37 -6.76 2.51
C VAL A 161 -29.45 -7.16 1.47
N GLU A 162 -29.94 -8.40 1.51
CA GLU A 162 -31.02 -8.99 0.70
C GLU A 162 -30.73 -9.33 -0.78
N ALA A 163 -31.56 -10.25 -1.27
CA ALA A 163 -31.39 -11.14 -2.41
C ALA A 163 -31.50 -10.46 -3.79
N GLY A 164 -30.42 -10.55 -4.56
CA GLY A 164 -30.42 -10.47 -6.02
C GLY A 164 -29.42 -11.52 -6.52
N GLU A 165 -29.93 -12.61 -7.12
CA GLU A 165 -29.22 -13.88 -7.24
C GLU A 165 -27.93 -13.87 -8.08
N ASP A 166 -27.70 -12.87 -8.95
CA ASP A 166 -26.57 -12.92 -9.89
C ASP A 166 -25.53 -11.79 -9.70
N ALA A 167 -25.90 -10.62 -9.19
CA ALA A 167 -24.95 -9.51 -8.95
C ALA A 167 -24.24 -9.58 -7.58
N ALA A 168 -24.76 -10.39 -6.66
CA ALA A 168 -24.20 -10.52 -5.32
C ALA A 168 -22.84 -11.24 -5.32
N GLY A 169 -22.60 -12.17 -6.25
CA GLY A 169 -21.38 -12.99 -6.29
C GLY A 169 -20.10 -12.17 -6.47
N ASP A 170 -20.05 -11.32 -7.49
CA ASP A 170 -18.84 -10.55 -7.82
C ASP A 170 -18.53 -9.48 -6.77
N VAL A 171 -19.57 -8.84 -6.21
CA VAL A 171 -19.43 -7.88 -5.11
C VAL A 171 -18.94 -8.58 -3.83
N VAL A 172 -19.46 -9.77 -3.50
CA VAL A 172 -18.96 -10.58 -2.37
C VAL A 172 -17.48 -10.88 -2.53
N MET A 173 -17.04 -11.29 -3.73
CA MET A 173 -15.64 -11.61 -3.97
C MET A 173 -14.76 -10.36 -3.89
N SER A 174 -15.17 -9.25 -4.50
CA SER A 174 -14.43 -7.98 -4.44
C SER A 174 -14.30 -7.46 -3.01
N LEU A 175 -15.38 -7.57 -2.21
CA LEU A 175 -15.35 -7.22 -0.79
C LEU A 175 -14.46 -8.17 0.02
N ALA A 176 -14.52 -9.48 -0.25
CA ALA A 176 -13.65 -10.46 0.40
C ALA A 176 -12.17 -10.16 0.14
N VAL A 177 -11.81 -9.85 -1.11
CA VAL A 177 -10.45 -9.47 -1.49
C VAL A 177 -10.03 -8.18 -0.77
N ALA A 178 -10.88 -7.15 -0.73
CA ALA A 178 -10.58 -5.91 -0.04
C ALA A 178 -10.34 -6.10 1.47
N ILE A 179 -11.20 -6.89 2.14
CA ILE A 179 -11.03 -7.22 3.56
C ILE A 179 -9.77 -8.07 3.77
N ALA A 180 -9.48 -9.03 2.88
CA ALA A 180 -8.27 -9.83 2.97
C ALA A 180 -7.01 -8.96 2.90
N LEU A 181 -6.94 -8.03 1.94
CA LEU A 181 -5.82 -7.08 1.83
C LEU A 181 -5.67 -6.21 3.09
N LEU A 182 -6.78 -5.75 3.66
CA LEU A 182 -6.78 -4.98 4.91
C LEU A 182 -6.24 -5.80 6.08
N LEU A 183 -6.69 -7.05 6.23
CA LEU A 183 -6.24 -7.94 7.30
C LEU A 183 -4.78 -8.37 7.12
N GLN A 184 -4.36 -8.69 5.89
CA GLN A 184 -2.98 -9.09 5.57
C GLN A 184 -2.01 -7.91 5.76
N GLY A 185 -2.40 -6.70 5.36
CA GLY A 185 -1.60 -5.50 5.61
C GLY A 185 -1.44 -5.22 7.11
N LEU A 186 -2.53 -5.35 7.87
CA LEU A 186 -2.51 -5.21 9.33
C LEU A 186 -1.61 -6.28 9.98
N PHE A 187 -1.73 -7.53 9.55
CA PHE A 187 -0.89 -8.62 10.03
C PHE A 187 0.58 -8.39 9.71
N THR A 188 0.90 -7.98 8.48
CA THR A 188 2.27 -7.63 8.07
C THR A 188 2.83 -6.53 8.98
N MET A 189 2.04 -5.49 9.26
CA MET A 189 2.43 -4.39 10.15
C MET A 189 2.70 -4.87 11.59
N ILE A 190 1.91 -5.80 12.11
CA ILE A 190 2.11 -6.33 13.47
C ILE A 190 3.28 -7.32 13.54
N ASN A 191 3.47 -8.12 12.49
CA ASN A 191 4.43 -9.22 12.46
C ASN A 191 5.87 -8.76 12.19
N LYS A 192 6.08 -7.61 11.53
CA LYS A 192 7.42 -7.13 11.16
C LYS A 192 8.01 -6.21 12.24
N HIS A 193 9.31 -6.35 12.49
CA HIS A 193 10.03 -5.51 13.46
C HIS A 193 10.51 -4.18 12.90
N ASP A 194 10.76 -4.14 11.60
CA ASP A 194 11.30 -2.99 10.89
C ASP A 194 10.21 -2.00 10.51
N ILE A 195 10.42 -0.70 10.78
CA ILE A 195 9.44 0.36 10.51
C ILE A 195 9.07 0.44 9.02
N VAL A 196 10.03 0.23 8.11
CA VAL A 196 9.78 0.23 6.66
C VAL A 196 8.85 -0.93 6.29
N ALA A 197 9.08 -2.12 6.86
CA ALA A 197 8.20 -3.27 6.65
C ALA A 197 6.79 -3.02 7.24
N GLN A 198 6.68 -2.31 8.37
CA GLN A 198 5.40 -1.89 8.93
C GLN A 198 4.65 -0.92 8.02
N ILE A 199 5.36 0.04 7.43
CA ILE A 199 4.80 0.97 6.45
C ILE A 199 4.33 0.22 5.20
N ILE A 200 5.09 -0.76 4.70
CA ILE A 200 4.63 -1.60 3.59
C ILE A 200 3.33 -2.30 3.97
N GLY A 201 3.22 -2.84 5.19
CA GLY A 201 1.98 -3.41 5.72
C GLY A 201 0.81 -2.41 5.68
N LEU A 202 1.03 -1.18 6.15
CA LEU A 202 0.03 -0.10 6.07
C LEU A 202 -0.39 0.16 4.62
N LEU A 203 0.55 0.30 3.70
CA LEU A 203 0.28 0.55 2.28
C LEU A 203 -0.50 -0.59 1.61
N VAL A 204 -0.26 -1.85 2.01
CA VAL A 204 -1.08 -3.00 1.58
C VAL A 204 -2.52 -2.86 2.08
N MET A 205 -2.74 -2.35 3.31
CA MET A 205 -4.10 -2.06 3.79
C MET A 205 -4.78 -0.99 2.94
N GLU A 206 -4.05 0.06 2.56
CA GLU A 206 -4.58 1.12 1.69
C GLU A 206 -5.04 0.55 0.35
N HIS A 207 -4.30 -0.39 -0.24
CA HIS A 207 -4.71 -1.08 -1.47
C HIS A 207 -6.05 -1.82 -1.32
N GLY A 208 -6.32 -2.40 -0.16
CA GLY A 208 -7.64 -2.99 0.15
C GLY A 208 -8.75 -1.95 0.15
N LEU A 209 -8.51 -0.77 0.73
CA LEU A 209 -9.45 0.35 0.72
C LEU A 209 -9.69 0.90 -0.70
N PHE A 210 -8.63 1.01 -1.52
CA PHE A 210 -8.75 1.37 -2.93
C PHE A 210 -9.62 0.38 -3.70
N LEU A 211 -9.42 -0.92 -3.50
CA LEU A 211 -10.22 -1.92 -4.18
C LEU A 211 -11.70 -1.83 -3.77
N ALA A 212 -11.97 -1.67 -2.47
CA ALA A 212 -13.33 -1.44 -1.98
C ALA A 212 -13.97 -0.19 -2.59
N ALA A 213 -13.20 0.91 -2.72
CA ALA A 213 -13.66 2.14 -3.34
C ALA A 213 -14.22 1.92 -4.75
N VAL A 214 -13.49 1.13 -5.54
CA VAL A 214 -13.71 1.04 -6.98
C VAL A 214 -14.68 -0.09 -7.33
N ARG A 215 -14.67 -1.17 -6.56
CA ARG A 215 -15.41 -2.40 -6.90
C ARG A 215 -16.62 -2.67 -6.00
N VAL A 216 -16.70 -2.01 -4.84
CA VAL A 216 -17.77 -2.27 -3.86
C VAL A 216 -18.59 -1.03 -3.54
N SER A 217 -18.02 0.17 -3.65
CA SER A 217 -18.71 1.41 -3.28
C SER A 217 -19.93 1.67 -4.18
N PRO A 218 -21.09 2.01 -3.61
CA PRO A 218 -22.23 2.45 -4.39
C PRO A 218 -21.90 3.69 -5.23
N PRO A 219 -22.42 3.82 -6.47
CA PRO A 219 -22.11 4.96 -7.34
C PRO A 219 -22.37 6.33 -6.70
N ALA A 220 -23.41 6.43 -5.86
CA ALA A 220 -23.77 7.65 -5.15
C ALA A 220 -22.73 8.12 -4.11
N LEU A 221 -21.96 7.19 -3.53
CA LEU A 221 -20.95 7.48 -2.50
C LEU A 221 -19.52 7.47 -3.04
N ALA A 222 -19.33 6.97 -4.27
CA ALA A 222 -18.02 6.81 -4.89
C ALA A 222 -17.19 8.11 -4.87
N SER A 223 -17.79 9.26 -5.22
CA SER A 223 -17.10 10.57 -5.25
C SER A 223 -16.56 11.00 -3.89
N LEU A 224 -17.36 10.84 -2.83
CA LEU A 224 -16.94 11.18 -1.46
C LEU A 224 -15.84 10.24 -0.98
N PHE A 225 -15.99 8.94 -1.27
CA PHE A 225 -15.00 7.94 -0.93
C PHE A 225 -13.67 8.20 -1.63
N MET A 226 -13.69 8.52 -2.94
CA MET A 226 -12.49 8.87 -3.70
C MET A 226 -11.79 10.12 -3.15
N LEU A 227 -12.55 11.15 -2.78
CA LEU A 227 -11.98 12.36 -2.17
C LEU A 227 -11.34 12.05 -0.81
N SER A 228 -12.00 11.26 0.03
CA SER A 228 -11.47 10.83 1.33
C SER A 228 -10.17 10.03 1.15
N LEU A 229 -10.13 9.14 0.17
CA LEU A 229 -8.97 8.30 -0.13
C LEU A 229 -7.79 9.13 -0.67
N PHE A 230 -8.06 10.13 -1.50
CA PHE A 230 -7.05 11.07 -1.97
C PHE A 230 -6.38 11.81 -0.80
N PHE A 231 -7.17 12.37 0.11
CA PHE A 231 -6.63 13.06 1.28
C PHE A 231 -5.87 12.12 2.20
N TYR A 232 -6.39 10.90 2.40
CA TYR A 232 -5.72 9.88 3.18
C TYR A 232 -4.35 9.53 2.62
N VAL A 233 -4.24 9.25 1.31
CA VAL A 233 -2.94 8.98 0.65
C VAL A 233 -2.01 10.19 0.70
N ALA A 234 -2.53 11.41 0.53
CA ALA A 234 -1.71 12.62 0.66
C ALA A 234 -1.12 12.75 2.07
N VAL A 235 -1.90 12.42 3.11
CA VAL A 235 -1.43 12.38 4.50
C VAL A 235 -0.41 11.26 4.69
N THR A 236 -0.67 10.04 4.20
CA THR A 236 0.29 8.92 4.28
C THR A 236 1.62 9.27 3.61
N LEU A 237 1.58 9.86 2.41
CA LEU A 237 2.77 10.35 1.71
C LEU A 237 3.49 11.44 2.51
N THR A 238 2.75 12.35 3.15
CA THR A 238 3.35 13.41 3.98
C THR A 238 4.06 12.82 5.20
N ILE A 239 3.44 11.85 5.88
CA ILE A 239 4.06 11.12 6.99
C ILE A 239 5.34 10.43 6.51
N LEU A 240 5.27 9.76 5.35
CA LEU A 240 6.40 9.02 4.80
C LEU A 240 7.56 9.94 4.36
N LEU A 241 7.24 11.08 3.75
CA LEU A 241 8.21 12.01 3.17
C LEU A 241 8.88 12.91 4.21
N TRP A 242 8.14 13.34 5.24
CA TRP A 242 8.62 14.34 6.18
C TRP A 242 8.82 13.80 7.59
N ILE A 243 7.88 13.00 8.09
CA ILE A 243 7.90 12.60 9.50
C ILE A 243 8.87 11.43 9.68
N LEU A 244 8.84 10.44 8.79
CA LEU A 244 9.67 9.24 8.95
C LEU A 244 11.18 9.55 8.97
N PRO A 245 11.75 10.34 8.04
CA PRO A 245 13.17 10.67 8.08
C PRO A 245 13.56 11.43 9.35
N GLU A 246 12.66 12.29 9.85
CA GLU A 246 12.88 13.07 11.07
C GLU A 246 12.87 12.19 12.32
N ILE A 247 11.90 11.26 12.44
CA ILE A 247 11.86 10.30 13.54
C ILE A 247 13.14 9.47 13.55
N HIS A 248 13.57 8.98 12.39
CA HIS A 248 14.77 8.17 12.28
C HIS A 248 16.04 8.94 12.69
N ARG A 249 16.14 10.23 12.31
CA ARG A 249 17.24 11.11 12.74
C ARG A 249 17.30 11.26 14.25
N VAL A 250 16.14 11.33 14.92
CA VAL A 250 16.06 11.55 16.37
C VAL A 250 16.21 10.25 17.16
N SER A 251 15.72 9.11 16.66
CA SER A 251 15.75 7.83 17.39
C SER A 251 17.07 7.07 17.28
N ALA A 252 17.92 7.38 16.30
CA ALA A 252 19.17 6.67 15.99
C ALA A 252 19.04 5.14 15.78
N SER A 253 17.82 4.58 15.80
CA SER A 253 17.49 3.19 15.54
C SER A 253 16.20 3.06 14.72
N ILE A 254 16.22 2.10 13.78
CA ILE A 254 15.10 1.67 12.93
C ILE A 254 14.21 0.65 13.66
N GLN A 255 14.72 -0.01 14.70
CA GLN A 255 13.99 -1.08 15.37
C GLN A 255 13.00 -0.50 16.38
N VAL A 256 11.73 -0.88 16.24
CA VAL A 256 10.67 -0.46 17.19
C VAL A 256 10.95 -0.95 18.62
N SER A 257 11.70 -2.04 18.77
CA SER A 257 12.13 -2.56 20.08
C SER A 257 13.06 -1.62 20.84
N ASP A 258 13.90 -0.85 20.14
CA ASP A 258 14.93 -0.03 20.78
C ASP A 258 14.33 1.24 21.40
N ASN A 259 13.20 1.69 20.87
CA ASN A 259 12.42 2.79 21.44
C ASN A 259 11.71 2.44 22.76
N ARG A 260 11.80 1.19 23.24
CA ARG A 260 11.30 0.82 24.58
C ARG A 260 12.18 1.37 25.70
N LEU A 261 13.43 1.74 25.43
CA LEU A 261 14.35 2.36 26.40
C LEU A 261 14.00 3.81 26.75
N LEU A 262 13.03 4.43 26.06
CA LEU A 262 12.46 5.74 26.41
C LEU A 262 11.25 5.63 27.35
N ARG A 263 10.84 4.42 27.72
CA ARG A 263 9.93 4.19 28.85
C ARG A 263 10.82 4.11 30.08
N GLY A 264 10.92 5.23 30.80
CA GLY A 264 11.58 5.27 32.11
C GLY A 264 11.10 4.18 33.06
#